data_AF-A0A519SMG2-F1
#
_entry.id   AF-A0A519SMG2-F1
#
_cell.length_a   1.000
_cell.length_b   1.000
_cell.length_c   1.000
_cell.angle_alpha   90.00
_cell.angle_beta   90.00
_cell.angle_gamma   90.00
#
_symmetry.space_group_name_H-M   'P 1'
#
loop_
_entity.id
_entity.type
_entity.pdbx_description
1 polymer ?
#
loop_
_entity_poly.entity_id
_entity_poly.type
_entity_poly.pdbx_seq_one_letter_code
_entity_poly.pdbx_strand_id
1 'polypeptide(L)'
;MDGLAPGERETNGLQLCAISEGSSCNGISIGLLPMGGANGVIIGGFVGGLGYVGPPENLTSSINGLAVGGTASIGTCNGLSISLLNTIKKQRGLAIGILNVATNLHGLQIGMINYVGNNPPGLRYLPLLNLHF
;
A
#
# COMPACT_ATOMS: atom_id res chain seq x y z
N MET A 1 10.79 16.31 11.55
CA MET A 1 11.36 15.68 12.74
C MET A 1 11.37 14.21 12.43
N ASP A 2 12.57 13.76 12.11
CA ASP A 2 12.83 12.70 11.15
C ASP A 2 12.69 11.35 11.83
N GLY A 3 11.73 10.56 11.35
CA GLY A 3 11.44 9.21 11.85
C GLY A 3 12.13 8.14 11.02
N LEU A 4 13.32 8.42 10.49
CA LEU A 4 14.05 7.49 9.63
C LEU A 4 15.09 6.74 10.46
N ALA A 5 15.08 5.41 10.37
CA ALA A 5 16.08 4.55 10.98
C ALA A 5 17.46 4.83 10.37
N PRO A 6 18.57 4.58 11.10
CA PRO A 6 19.92 4.81 10.59
C PRO A 6 20.15 4.02 9.29
N GLY A 7 20.36 4.74 8.18
CA GLY A 7 20.56 4.16 6.84
C GLY A 7 19.41 4.39 5.87
N GLU A 8 18.26 4.89 6.32
CA GLU A 8 17.16 5.19 5.41
C GLU A 8 17.41 6.46 4.61
N ARG A 9 17.19 6.38 3.28
CA ARG A 9 17.38 7.51 2.36
C ARG A 9 16.05 8.18 2.05
N GLU A 10 15.95 9.47 2.34
CA GLU A 10 14.80 10.28 1.93
C GLU A 10 15.10 10.99 0.60
N THR A 11 14.18 10.87 -0.36
CA THR A 11 14.26 11.56 -1.65
C THR A 11 13.12 12.55 -1.77
N ASN A 12 13.42 13.83 -1.87
CA ASN A 12 12.43 14.86 -2.17
C ASN A 12 12.42 15.12 -3.68
N GLY A 13 11.26 15.02 -4.33
CA GLY A 13 11.10 15.26 -5.77
C GLY A 13 10.86 13.98 -6.58
N LEU A 14 11.64 13.75 -7.64
CA LEU A 14 11.49 12.61 -8.54
C LEU A 14 12.54 11.54 -8.26
N GLN A 15 12.10 10.30 -8.10
CA GLN A 15 12.95 9.13 -7.99
C GLN A 15 12.68 8.15 -9.14
N LEU A 16 13.76 7.69 -9.77
CA LEU A 16 13.76 6.60 -10.74
C LEU A 16 14.66 5.49 -10.20
N CYS A 17 14.10 4.30 -9.96
CA CYS A 17 14.84 3.18 -9.38
C CYS A 17 14.44 1.85 -10.01
N ALA A 18 15.39 0.93 -10.20
CA ALA A 18 15.02 -0.46 -10.41
C ALA A 18 14.50 -1.06 -9.09
N ILE A 19 15.29 -0.89 -8.02
CA ILE A 19 15.01 -1.38 -6.67
C ILE A 19 15.38 -0.26 -5.69
N SER A 20 14.51 0.00 -4.71
CA SER A 20 14.74 0.98 -3.66
C SER A 20 14.32 0.38 -2.32
N GLU A 21 15.29 -0.06 -1.54
CA GLU A 21 15.06 -0.60 -0.20
C GLU A 21 15.40 0.46 0.86
N GLY A 22 14.73 0.42 2.02
CA GLY A 22 15.02 1.33 3.15
C GLY A 22 15.04 2.80 2.75
N SER A 23 14.09 3.26 1.95
CA SER A 23 14.05 4.63 1.46
C SER A 23 12.63 5.16 1.46
N SER A 24 12.49 6.48 1.57
CA SER A 24 11.23 7.19 1.49
C SER A 24 11.28 8.27 0.40
N CYS A 25 10.15 8.59 -0.22
CA CYS A 25 10.06 9.69 -1.19
C CYS A 25 8.92 10.62 -0.84
N ASN A 26 9.23 11.92 -0.82
CA ASN A 26 8.23 12.97 -0.84
C ASN A 26 8.18 13.52 -2.27
N GLY A 27 7.21 13.07 -3.06
CA GLY A 27 7.11 13.41 -4.48
C GLY A 27 6.66 12.24 -5.35
N ILE A 28 7.41 11.94 -6.39
CA ILE A 28 7.07 10.91 -7.39
C ILE A 28 8.17 9.85 -7.42
N SER A 29 7.83 8.59 -7.18
CA SER A 29 8.75 7.45 -7.30
C SER A 29 8.27 6.49 -8.39
N ILE A 30 9.15 6.15 -9.33
CA ILE A 30 8.86 5.21 -10.41
C ILE A 30 9.91 4.11 -10.41
N GLY A 31 9.48 2.85 -10.35
CA GLY A 31 10.41 1.72 -10.34
C GLY A 31 9.81 0.33 -10.40
N LEU A 32 10.65 -0.71 -10.46
CA LEU A 32 10.14 -2.08 -10.39
C LEU A 32 9.77 -2.45 -8.94
N LEU A 33 10.68 -2.17 -8.02
CA LEU A 33 10.52 -2.34 -6.57
C LEU A 33 10.76 -0.99 -5.89
N PRO A 34 9.81 -0.05 -6.03
CA PRO A 34 9.94 1.22 -5.38
C PRO A 34 9.77 1.07 -3.86
N MET A 35 10.41 1.98 -3.16
CA MET A 35 10.46 2.22 -1.72
C MET A 35 9.23 1.86 -0.87
N GLY A 36 9.50 1.62 0.42
CA GLY A 36 8.49 1.33 1.43
C GLY A 36 7.73 2.55 1.95
N GLY A 37 8.29 3.76 1.88
CA GLY A 37 7.64 4.98 2.37
C GLY A 37 7.41 6.00 1.25
N ALA A 38 6.20 6.54 1.10
CA ALA A 38 5.97 7.62 0.14
C ALA A 38 4.94 8.64 0.62
N ASN A 39 5.26 9.93 0.50
CA ASN A 39 4.29 11.02 0.55
C ASN A 39 4.17 11.59 -0.88
N GLY A 40 3.18 11.12 -1.64
CA GLY A 40 2.98 11.53 -3.03
C GLY A 40 2.53 10.38 -3.93
N VAL A 41 3.17 10.22 -5.09
CA VAL A 41 2.81 9.24 -6.12
C VAL A 41 3.90 8.18 -6.24
N ILE A 42 3.54 6.92 -6.15
CA ILE A 42 4.43 5.79 -6.38
C ILE A 42 3.86 4.90 -7.49
N ILE A 43 4.67 4.63 -8.52
CA ILE A 43 4.31 3.80 -9.65
C ILE A 43 5.34 2.69 -9.76
N GLY A 44 4.92 1.43 -9.60
CA GLY A 44 5.87 0.34 -9.80
C GLY A 44 5.31 -1.06 -9.83
N GLY A 45 6.15 -2.04 -10.18
CA GLY A 45 5.71 -3.44 -10.22
C GLY A 45 5.24 -3.94 -8.86
N PHE A 46 6.02 -3.63 -7.82
CA PHE A 46 5.89 -4.17 -6.47
C PHE A 46 6.01 -3.05 -5.42
N VAL A 47 4.92 -2.31 -5.20
CA VAL A 47 4.88 -1.17 -4.28
C VAL A 47 4.94 -1.67 -2.83
N GLY A 48 5.86 -1.11 -2.04
CA GLY A 48 6.03 -1.48 -0.64
C GLY A 48 6.80 -2.78 -0.42
N GLY A 49 7.40 -3.34 -1.48
CA GLY A 49 8.31 -4.49 -1.41
C GLY A 49 7.90 -5.68 -2.27
N LEU A 50 8.80 -6.66 -2.38
CA LEU A 50 8.62 -7.86 -3.18
C LEU A 50 7.51 -8.73 -2.57
N GLY A 51 6.28 -8.58 -3.07
CA GLY A 51 5.13 -9.46 -2.85
C GLY A 51 5.09 -10.11 -1.47
N TYR A 52 4.69 -9.35 -0.45
CA TYR A 52 4.67 -9.86 0.92
C TYR A 52 3.61 -10.94 1.09
N VAL A 53 4.05 -12.19 1.25
CA VAL A 53 3.21 -13.36 1.56
C VAL A 53 3.35 -13.67 3.04
N GLY A 54 2.75 -12.82 3.87
CA GLY A 54 2.72 -13.00 5.32
C GLY A 54 1.55 -12.23 5.95
N PRO A 55 1.38 -12.31 7.27
CA PRO A 55 0.30 -11.59 7.91
C PRO A 55 0.55 -10.07 7.82
N PRO A 56 -0.43 -9.25 7.36
CA PRO A 56 -0.22 -7.83 7.08
C PRO A 56 0.35 -7.02 8.26
N GLU A 57 0.22 -7.53 9.49
CA GLU A 57 0.77 -6.92 10.69
C GLU A 57 2.27 -6.60 10.68
N ASN A 58 3.08 -7.29 9.88
CA ASN A 58 4.52 -7.00 9.76
C ASN A 58 4.85 -5.92 8.71
N LEU A 59 3.87 -5.45 7.96
CA LEU A 59 4.08 -4.37 7.00
C LEU A 59 4.28 -3.05 7.75
N THR A 60 5.42 -2.43 7.51
CA THR A 60 5.85 -1.16 8.14
C THR A 60 5.79 0.02 7.18
N SER A 61 5.70 -0.24 5.88
CA SER A 61 5.59 0.76 4.80
C SER A 61 4.42 1.72 5.02
N SER A 62 4.62 3.00 4.70
CA SER A 62 3.60 4.04 4.85
C SER A 62 3.50 4.87 3.58
N ILE A 63 2.31 4.88 2.98
CA ILE A 63 2.03 5.62 1.75
C ILE A 63 0.92 6.61 2.03
N ASN A 64 1.21 7.89 1.86
CA ASN A 64 0.26 8.99 1.90
C ASN A 64 0.14 9.58 0.50
N GLY A 65 -0.91 9.23 -0.23
CA GLY A 65 -1.12 9.67 -1.62
C GLY A 65 -1.60 8.56 -2.55
N LEU A 66 -0.96 8.41 -3.70
CA LEU A 66 -1.35 7.47 -4.76
C LEU A 66 -0.30 6.38 -4.95
N ALA A 67 -0.69 5.12 -4.81
CA ALA A 67 0.08 3.95 -5.19
C ALA A 67 -0.53 3.30 -6.44
N VAL A 68 0.29 3.06 -7.46
CA VAL A 68 -0.09 2.32 -8.66
C VAL A 68 0.91 1.21 -8.90
N GLY A 69 0.44 -0.02 -9.08
CA GLY A 69 1.37 -1.12 -9.34
C GLY A 69 0.78 -2.46 -9.70
N GLY A 70 1.65 -3.47 -9.84
CA GLY A 70 1.22 -4.86 -9.99
C GLY A 70 0.72 -5.41 -8.65
N THR A 71 1.54 -5.26 -7.60
CA THR A 71 1.17 -5.57 -6.22
C THR A 71 1.52 -4.41 -5.30
N ALA A 72 0.73 -4.25 -4.25
CA ALA A 72 0.92 -3.27 -3.20
C ALA A 72 0.91 -3.96 -1.83
N SER A 73 2.06 -3.96 -1.15
CA SER A 73 2.24 -4.50 0.21
C SER A 73 2.53 -3.35 1.18
N ILE A 74 1.47 -2.80 1.78
CA ILE A 74 1.53 -1.52 2.50
C ILE A 74 1.15 -1.68 3.97
N GLY A 75 1.95 -1.14 4.89
CA GLY A 75 1.60 -1.09 6.31
C GLY A 75 0.45 -0.12 6.59
N THR A 76 0.61 1.13 6.19
CA THR A 76 -0.44 2.15 6.29
C THR A 76 -0.60 2.85 4.95
N CYS A 77 -1.79 2.80 4.36
CA CYS A 77 -2.12 3.54 3.16
C CYS A 77 -3.16 4.61 3.49
N ASN A 78 -2.80 5.88 3.37
CA ASN A 78 -3.71 7.02 3.45
C ASN A 78 -3.84 7.63 2.04
N GLY A 79 -4.85 7.20 1.29
CA GLY A 79 -5.09 7.71 -0.06
C GLY A 79 -5.67 6.67 -1.01
N LEU A 80 -5.09 6.56 -2.20
CA LEU A 80 -5.56 5.70 -3.30
C LEU A 80 -4.51 4.64 -3.63
N SER A 81 -4.89 3.37 -3.60
CA SER A 81 -4.05 2.25 -4.08
C SER A 81 -4.71 1.57 -5.27
N ILE A 82 -4.03 1.49 -6.40
CA ILE A 82 -4.48 0.81 -7.61
C ILE A 82 -3.46 -0.28 -7.92
N SER A 83 -3.79 -1.53 -7.64
CA SER A 83 -2.91 -2.67 -7.93
C SER A 83 -3.71 -3.92 -8.17
N LEU A 84 -3.16 -4.92 -8.88
CA LEU A 84 -3.86 -6.20 -9.06
C LEU A 84 -4.10 -6.87 -7.70
N LEU A 85 -3.09 -6.83 -6.83
CA LEU A 85 -3.14 -7.35 -5.47
C LEU A 85 -2.82 -6.22 -4.49
N ASN A 86 -3.76 -5.89 -3.60
CA ASN A 86 -3.53 -4.97 -2.50
C ASN A 86 -3.54 -5.74 -1.18
N THR A 87 -2.43 -5.69 -0.45
CA THR A 87 -2.29 -6.20 0.92
C THR A 87 -1.93 -5.02 1.81
N ILE A 88 -2.92 -4.50 2.54
CA ILE A 88 -2.79 -3.25 3.29
C ILE A 88 -3.17 -3.47 4.75
N LYS A 89 -2.25 -3.32 5.70
CA LYS A 89 -2.59 -3.52 7.13
C LYS A 89 -3.61 -2.49 7.62
N LYS A 90 -3.36 -1.19 7.39
CA LYS A 90 -4.29 -0.10 7.71
C LYS A 90 -4.62 0.69 6.45
N GLN A 91 -5.83 0.49 5.92
CA GLN A 91 -6.30 1.22 4.75
C GLN A 91 -7.19 2.39 5.19
N ARG A 92 -6.83 3.59 4.76
CA ARG A 92 -7.61 4.82 4.88
C ARG A 92 -7.78 5.45 3.50
N GLY A 93 -8.96 5.30 2.91
CA GLY A 93 -9.23 5.74 1.55
C GLY A 93 -9.62 4.59 0.60
N LEU A 94 -9.22 4.69 -0.66
CA LEU A 94 -9.71 3.85 -1.75
C LEU A 94 -8.64 2.83 -2.19
N ALA A 95 -9.00 1.54 -2.24
CA ALA A 95 -8.17 0.52 -2.89
C ALA A 95 -8.93 -0.10 -4.05
N ILE A 96 -8.27 -0.22 -5.21
CA ILE A 96 -8.82 -0.82 -6.43
C ILE A 96 -7.89 -1.95 -6.85
N GLY A 97 -8.44 -3.13 -7.09
CA GLY A 97 -7.67 -4.29 -7.50
C GLY A 97 -8.50 -5.53 -7.83
N ILE A 98 -7.84 -6.61 -8.21
CA ILE A 98 -8.50 -7.92 -8.34
C ILE A 98 -8.74 -8.49 -6.95
N LEU A 99 -7.70 -8.46 -6.11
CA LEU A 99 -7.73 -8.87 -4.71
C LEU A 99 -7.37 -7.69 -3.83
N ASN A 100 -8.22 -7.37 -2.86
CA ASN A 100 -7.92 -6.43 -1.80
C ASN A 100 -7.98 -7.16 -0.45
N VAL A 101 -6.94 -7.01 0.36
CA VAL A 101 -6.81 -7.59 1.69
C VAL A 101 -6.44 -6.46 2.63
N ALA A 102 -7.27 -6.20 3.63
CA ALA A 102 -6.92 -5.28 4.70
C ALA A 102 -7.19 -5.86 6.09
N THR A 103 -6.32 -5.53 7.06
CA THR A 103 -6.60 -5.85 8.46
C THR A 103 -7.63 -4.88 9.01
N ASN A 104 -7.40 -3.58 8.83
CA ASN A 104 -8.33 -2.52 9.21
C ASN A 104 -8.67 -1.66 7.99
N LEU A 105 -9.94 -1.62 7.63
CA LEU A 105 -10.47 -0.74 6.59
C LEU A 105 -11.16 0.49 7.20
N HIS A 106 -10.84 1.66 6.65
CA HIS A 106 -11.53 2.93 6.89
C HIS A 106 -11.64 3.68 5.54
N GLY A 107 -12.56 3.23 4.69
CA GLY A 107 -12.75 3.73 3.34
C GLY A 107 -13.46 2.72 2.45
N LEU A 108 -13.05 2.64 1.18
CA LEU A 108 -13.69 1.86 0.14
C LEU A 108 -12.68 0.91 -0.53
N GLN A 109 -13.06 -0.34 -0.75
CA GLN A 109 -12.34 -1.29 -1.60
C GLN A 109 -13.22 -1.66 -2.78
N ILE A 110 -12.63 -1.68 -3.96
CA ILE A 110 -13.27 -2.11 -5.20
C ILE A 110 -12.42 -3.22 -5.79
N GLY A 111 -13.01 -4.40 -5.96
CA GLY A 111 -12.29 -5.53 -6.53
C GLY A 111 -13.08 -6.81 -6.56
N MET A 112 -12.61 -7.79 -7.34
CA MET A 112 -13.31 -9.07 -7.48
C MET A 112 -13.45 -9.78 -6.13
N ILE A 113 -12.41 -9.71 -5.30
CA ILE A 113 -12.37 -10.30 -3.96
C ILE A 113 -11.84 -9.26 -2.98
N ASN A 114 -12.63 -8.93 -1.95
CA ASN A 114 -12.22 -8.02 -0.89
C ASN A 114 -12.29 -8.74 0.46
N TYR A 115 -11.17 -8.76 1.18
CA TYR A 115 -11.05 -9.29 2.54
C TYR A 115 -10.75 -8.17 3.53
N VAL A 116 -11.54 -8.08 4.60
CA VAL A 116 -11.36 -7.09 5.66
C VAL A 116 -11.41 -7.77 7.03
N GLY A 117 -10.29 -7.77 7.75
CA GLY A 117 -10.13 -8.48 9.01
C GLY A 117 -10.96 -7.92 10.18
N ASN A 118 -11.13 -6.59 10.24
CA ASN A 118 -11.92 -5.91 11.28
C ASN A 118 -13.43 -5.93 11.03
N ASN A 119 -13.90 -6.40 9.87
CA ASN A 119 -15.32 -6.57 9.60
C ASN A 119 -15.91 -7.74 10.42
N PRO A 120 -17.22 -7.67 10.77
CA PRO A 120 -17.91 -8.81 11.38
C PRO A 120 -17.82 -10.04 10.46
N PRO A 121 -17.83 -11.26 11.01
CA PRO A 121 -17.47 -12.49 10.29
C PRO A 121 -18.21 -12.70 8.96
N GLY A 122 -19.47 -12.26 8.84
CA GLY A 122 -20.25 -12.34 7.59
C GLY A 122 -19.92 -11.28 6.52
N LEU A 123 -19.23 -10.19 6.87
CA LEU A 123 -18.84 -9.10 5.95
C LEU A 123 -17.32 -9.07 5.69
N ARG A 124 -16.59 -10.09 6.16
CA ARG A 124 -15.14 -10.18 5.93
C ARG A 124 -14.81 -10.38 4.46
N TYR A 125 -15.60 -11.16 3.75
CA TYR A 125 -15.44 -11.42 2.32
C TYR A 125 -16.60 -10.78 1.56
N LEU A 126 -16.32 -9.69 0.85
CA LEU A 126 -17.31 -9.05 -0.01
C LEU A 126 -16.80 -9.02 -1.45
N PRO A 127 -17.52 -9.60 -2.41
CA PRO A 127 -17.19 -9.46 -3.81
C PRO A 127 -17.55 -8.04 -4.29
N LEU A 128 -16.81 -7.56 -5.29
CA LEU A 128 -16.99 -6.27 -5.99
C LEU A 128 -16.70 -5.02 -5.15
N LEU A 129 -17.29 -4.90 -3.96
CA LEU A 129 -17.24 -3.68 -3.16
C LEU A 129 -17.23 -3.99 -1.66
N ASN A 130 -16.37 -3.30 -0.90
CA ASN A 130 -16.36 -3.33 0.55
C ASN A 130 -16.17 -1.91 1.10
N LEU A 131 -16.99 -1.49 2.07
CA LEU A 131 -16.98 -0.14 2.61
C LEU A 131 -17.05 -0.23 4.15
N HIS A 132 -16.19 0.52 4.84
CA HIS A 132 -16.17 0.57 6.29
C HIS A 132 -15.65 1.93 6.76
N PHE A 133 -16.31 2.56 7.73
CA PHE A 133 -15.93 3.84 8.35
C PHE A 133 -15.94 3.67 9.87
#